data_AF-A0A349PMI0-F1
#
_entry.id   AF-A0A349PMI0-F1
#
_cell.length_a   1.000
_cell.length_b   1.000
_cell.length_c   1.000
_cell.angle_alpha   90.00
_cell.angle_beta   90.00
_cell.angle_gamma   90.00
#
_symmetry.space_group_name_H-M   'P 1'
#
loop_
_entity.id
_entity.type
_entity.pdbx_description
1 polymer ?
#
loop_
_entity_poly.entity_id
_entity_poly.type
_entity_poly.pdbx_seq_one_letter_code
_entity_poly.pdbx_strand_id
1 'polypeptide(L)'
;MKANIDFTKKQMSDITGYSIAAINYKISLLDIKPNRVFKGISYYSDADFKKISVALEVQKKAPIYYPIKTTEIFYIYESKMNNL
;
A
#
# COMPACT_ATOMS: atom_id res chain seq x y z
N MET A 1 13.37 21.66 5.66
CA MET A 1 11.92 21.41 5.58
C MET A 1 11.72 19.96 5.15
N LYS A 2 11.05 19.11 5.93
CA LYS A 2 10.69 17.75 5.46
C LYS A 2 9.60 17.90 4.41
N ALA A 3 9.82 17.37 3.21
CA ALA A 3 8.77 17.32 2.20
C ALA A 3 7.63 16.43 2.72
N ASN A 4 6.42 16.97 2.80
CA ASN A 4 5.24 16.15 3.03
C ASN A 4 4.98 15.38 1.72
N ILE A 5 5.24 14.07 1.74
CA ILE A 5 4.99 13.19 0.60
C ILE A 5 3.49 12.88 0.59
N ASP A 6 2.82 13.30 -0.49
CA ASP A 6 1.43 12.93 -0.74
C ASP A 6 1.36 11.89 -1.85
N PHE A 7 0.36 11.00 -1.76
CA PHE A 7 0.13 9.91 -2.69
C PHE A 7 -1.22 10.08 -3.40
N THR A 8 -1.22 9.86 -4.71
CA THR A 8 -2.45 9.70 -5.51
C THR A 8 -2.86 8.24 -5.52
N LYS A 9 -4.15 7.96 -5.80
CA LYS A 9 -4.67 6.59 -5.92
C LYS A 9 -3.91 5.76 -6.97
N LYS A 10 -3.44 6.41 -8.04
CA LYS A 10 -2.62 5.76 -9.08
C LYS A 10 -1.28 5.33 -8.50
N GLN A 11 -0.56 6.23 -7.84
CA GLN A 11 0.71 5.88 -7.17
C GLN A 11 0.53 4.78 -6.12
N MET A 12 -0.57 4.80 -5.36
CA MET A 12 -0.87 3.72 -4.41
C MET A 12 -1.06 2.38 -5.13
N SER A 13 -1.73 2.37 -6.29
CA SER A 13 -1.94 1.18 -7.11
C SER A 13 -0.62 0.63 -7.63
N ASP A 14 0.23 1.52 -8.15
CA ASP A 14 1.55 1.16 -8.67
C ASP A 14 2.47 0.60 -7.56
N ILE A 15 2.40 1.15 -6.34
CA ILE A 15 3.23 0.70 -5.20
C ILE A 15 2.73 -0.62 -4.60
N THR A 16 1.42 -0.74 -4.39
CA THR A 16 0.83 -1.89 -3.67
C THR A 16 0.51 -3.06 -4.60
N GLY A 17 0.44 -2.83 -5.91
CA GLY A 17 -0.02 -3.82 -6.90
C GLY A 17 -1.53 -4.07 -6.88
N TYR A 18 -2.30 -3.40 -6.03
CA TYR A 18 -3.76 -3.52 -6.00
C TYR A 18 -4.40 -2.60 -7.02
N SER A 19 -5.58 -3.00 -7.54
CA SER A 19 -6.33 -2.16 -8.45
C SER A 19 -6.82 -0.87 -7.78
N ILE A 20 -6.98 0.20 -8.56
CA ILE A 20 -7.57 1.47 -8.10
C ILE A 20 -8.97 1.25 -7.48
N ALA A 21 -9.73 0.26 -7.98
CA ALA A 21 -11.03 -0.09 -7.42
C ALA A 21 -10.92 -0.64 -5.99
N ALA A 22 -9.94 -1.52 -5.71
CA ALA A 22 -9.68 -2.02 -4.36
C ALA A 22 -9.24 -0.89 -3.41
N ILE A 23 -8.38 0.00 -3.88
CA ILE A 23 -7.96 1.19 -3.13
C ILE A 23 -9.15 2.10 -2.82
N ASN A 24 -10.00 2.39 -3.81
CA ASN A 24 -11.23 3.18 -3.62
C ASN A 24 -12.17 2.54 -2.59
N TYR A 25 -12.35 1.23 -2.67
CA TYR A 25 -13.16 0.49 -1.71
C TYR A 25 -12.63 0.66 -0.29
N LYS A 26 -11.32 0.55 -0.08
CA LYS A 26 -10.70 0.74 1.24
C LYS A 26 -10.76 2.17 1.74
N ILE A 27 -10.56 3.15 0.87
CA ILE A 27 -10.71 4.57 1.23
C ILE A 27 -12.14 4.85 1.73
N SER A 28 -13.15 4.33 1.01
CA SER A 28 -14.56 4.46 1.40
C SER A 28 -14.86 3.75 2.73
N LEU A 29 -14.39 2.50 2.88
CA LEU A 29 -14.60 1.70 4.09
C LEU A 29 -13.99 2.35 5.35
N LEU A 30 -12.84 3.01 5.20
CA LEU A 30 -12.11 3.65 6.29
C LEU A 30 -12.52 5.12 6.52
N ASP A 31 -13.46 5.65 5.74
CA ASP A 31 -13.86 7.07 5.72
C ASP A 31 -12.64 8.03 5.63
N ILE A 32 -11.67 7.70 4.77
CA ILE A 32 -10.45 8.50 4.60
C ILE A 32 -10.73 9.64 3.62
N LYS A 33 -10.59 10.87 4.09
CA LYS A 33 -10.67 12.08 3.26
C LYS A 33 -9.28 12.43 2.68
N PRO A 34 -9.21 12.92 1.44
CA PRO A 34 -7.94 13.37 0.89
C PRO A 34 -7.45 14.62 1.63
N ASN A 35 -6.15 14.72 1.81
CA ASN A 35 -5.48 15.87 2.39
C ASN A 35 -5.65 17.12 1.51
N ARG A 36 -5.62 16.93 0.18
CA ARG A 36 -5.92 17.97 -0.80
C ARG A 36 -6.47 17.38 -2.10
N VAL A 37 -7.18 18.22 -2.85
CA VAL A 37 -7.61 17.92 -4.22
C VAL A 37 -7.08 19.00 -5.15
N PHE A 38 -6.36 18.59 -6.20
CA PHE A 38 -5.82 19.51 -7.20
C PHE A 38 -6.13 19.00 -8.60
N LYS A 39 -6.76 19.84 -9.44
CA LYS A 39 -7.22 19.47 -10.78
C LYS A 39 -8.04 18.17 -10.82
N GLY A 40 -8.89 17.95 -9.81
CA GLY A 40 -9.71 16.74 -9.69
C GLY A 40 -8.97 15.49 -9.20
N ILE A 41 -7.66 15.59 -8.92
CA ILE A 41 -6.87 14.49 -8.38
C ILE A 41 -6.82 14.59 -6.85
N SER A 42 -7.20 13.52 -6.17
CA SER A 42 -7.12 13.38 -4.72
C SER A 42 -5.72 12.95 -4.29
N TYR A 43 -5.18 13.68 -3.31
CA TYR A 43 -3.88 13.43 -2.69
C TYR A 43 -4.08 13.06 -1.23
N TYR A 44 -3.42 12.00 -0.80
CA TYR A 44 -3.53 11.43 0.54
C TYR A 44 -2.18 11.47 1.23
N SER A 45 -2.18 11.66 2.54
CA SER A 45 -0.93 11.70 3.30
C SER A 45 -0.27 10.31 3.35
N ASP A 46 1.02 10.28 3.68
CA ASP A 46 1.74 9.02 3.99
C ASP A 46 1.03 8.19 5.09
N ALA A 47 0.47 8.86 6.11
CA ALA A 47 -0.25 8.19 7.18
C ALA A 47 -1.53 7.48 6.67
N ASP A 48 -2.26 8.14 5.75
CA ASP A 48 -3.45 7.55 5.14
C ASP A 48 -3.07 6.41 4.19
N PHE A 49 -2.00 6.58 3.42
CA PHE A 49 -1.47 5.53 2.55
C PHE A 49 -1.11 4.25 3.33
N LYS A 50 -0.47 4.40 4.50
CA LYS A 50 -0.16 3.27 5.38
C LYS A 50 -1.42 2.56 5.89
N LYS A 51 -2.44 3.31 6.34
CA LYS A 51 -3.72 2.73 6.77
C LYS A 51 -4.40 1.94 5.65
N ILE A 52 -4.42 2.51 4.43
CA ILE A 52 -4.99 1.85 3.25
C ILE A 52 -4.22 0.57 2.94
N SER A 53 -2.88 0.64 2.92
CA SER A 53 -2.01 -0.52 2.65
C SER A 53 -2.22 -1.66 3.64
N VAL A 54 -2.29 -1.35 4.94
CA VAL A 54 -2.60 -2.36 5.98
C VAL A 54 -3.98 -2.97 5.73
N ALA A 55 -4.99 -2.16 5.43
CA ALA A 55 -6.34 -2.67 5.18
C ALA A 55 -6.45 -3.53 3.90
N LEU A 56 -5.61 -3.28 2.90
CA LEU A 56 -5.50 -4.10 1.69
C LEU A 56 -4.87 -5.47 1.99
N GLU A 57 -3.81 -5.50 2.81
CA GLU A 57 -3.13 -6.75 3.20
C GLU A 57 -3.99 -7.63 4.11
N VAL A 58 -4.79 -7.04 5.02
CA VAL A 58 -5.76 -7.79 5.87
C VAL A 58 -6.80 -8.54 5.03
N GLN A 59 -7.03 -8.14 3.78
CA GLN A 59 -7.96 -8.79 2.85
C GLN A 59 -7.30 -9.75 1.86
N LYS A 60 -5.98 -9.96 1.87
CA LYS A 60 -5.45 -11.18 1.26
C LYS A 60 -6.11 -12.33 2.00
N LYS A 61 -6.88 -13.13 1.26
CA LYS A 61 -7.30 -14.46 1.72
C LYS A 61 -6.13 -15.05 2.50
N ALA A 62 -6.40 -15.53 3.72
CA ALA A 62 -5.42 -16.28 4.49
C ALA A 62 -4.63 -17.16 3.52
N PRO A 63 -3.29 -17.13 3.56
CA PRO A 63 -2.49 -17.90 2.61
C PRO A 63 -3.05 -19.31 2.58
N ILE A 64 -3.33 -19.85 1.39
CA ILE A 64 -3.54 -21.28 1.25
C ILE A 64 -2.25 -21.88 1.81
N TYR A 65 -2.33 -22.40 3.02
CA TYR A 65 -1.24 -23.05 3.73
C TYR A 65 -0.93 -24.32 2.95
N TYR A 66 -0.14 -24.20 1.89
CA TYR A 66 0.74 -25.29 1.55
C TYR A 66 1.81 -25.28 2.64
N PRO A 67 1.99 -26.39 3.39
CA PRO A 67 3.03 -26.49 4.39
C PRO A 67 4.38 -26.51 3.69
N ILE A 68 4.89 -25.32 3.33
CA ILE A 68 6.24 -25.17 2.83
C ILE A 68 7.11 -25.09 4.07
N LYS A 69 7.99 -26.10 4.20
CA LYS A 69 9.01 -26.18 5.24
C LYS A 69 9.69 -24.81 5.40
N THR A 70 9.58 -24.28 6.59
CA THR A 70 10.19 -23.05 7.08
C THR A 70 11.71 -23.10 6.93
N THR A 71 12.31 -22.39 5.96
CA THR A 71 13.73 -21.92 6.08
C THR A 71 14.27 -20.94 5.03
N GLU A 72 13.57 -20.50 3.97
CA GLU A 72 14.28 -19.81 2.86
C GLU A 72 13.76 -18.43 2.40
N ILE A 73 12.78 -17.81 3.08
CA ILE A 73 12.20 -16.53 2.61
C ILE A 73 12.88 -15.29 3.23
N PHE A 74 13.66 -15.43 4.31
CA PHE A 74 14.34 -14.29 4.94
C PHE A 74 15.48 -13.70 4.09
N TYR A 75 16.03 -14.43 3.11
CA TYR A 75 17.23 -13.99 2.36
C TYR A 75 16.96 -13.04 1.17
N ILE A 76 15.72 -12.90 0.70
CA ILE A 76 15.43 -12.10 -0.51
C ILE A 76 15.28 -10.60 -0.19
N TYR A 77 14.98 -10.24 1.05
CA TYR A 77 14.81 -8.82 1.42
C TYR A 77 16.15 -8.09 1.63
N GLU A 78 17.18 -8.74 2.20
CA GLU A 78 18.47 -8.07 2.44
C GLU A 78 19.32 -7.93 1.18
N SER A 79 19.23 -8.86 0.22
CA SER A 79 20.06 -8.79 -0.99
C SER A 79 19.67 -7.64 -1.94
N LYS A 80 18.48 -7.04 -1.79
CA LYS A 80 18.03 -5.91 -2.62
C LYS A 80 18.34 -4.54 -2.02
N MET A 81 18.71 -4.44 -0.74
CA MET A 81 19.11 -3.18 -0.12
C MET A 81 20.60 -2.85 -0.23
N ASN A 82 21.45 -3.83 -0.57
CA ASN A 82 22.90 -3.64 -0.71
C ASN A 82 23.40 -3.37 -2.14
N ASN A 83 22.50 -3.11 -3.09
CA ASN A 83 22.89 -2.85 -4.49
C ASN A 83 22.31 -1.55 -5.06
N LEU A 84 22.08 -0.56 -4.19
CA LEU A 84 21.84 0.84 -4.54
C LEU A 84 22.86 1.73 -3.84
#